data_AF-A0A1M4SIK7-F1
#
_entry.id   AF-A0A1M4SIK7-F1
#
_cell.length_a   1.000
_cell.length_b   1.000
_cell.length_c   1.000
_cell.angle_alpha   90.00
_cell.angle_beta   90.00
_cell.angle_gamma   90.00
#
_symmetry.space_group_name_H-M   'P 1'
#
loop_
_entity.id
_entity.type
_entity.pdbx_description
1 polymer ?
#
loop_
_entity_poly.entity_id
_entity_poly.type
_entity_poly.pdbx_seq_one_letter_code
_entity_poly.pdbx_strand_id
1 'polypeptide(L)'
;MEGNKLIHAEFIDTNNIDEIRYKRLIKITQHQRLSGKPTKGVHSDKKLWKSIHNMNNDTAHKVSRKIVNLATAYNCSVIIFEKLSGFKAEKKQSRAKKLNLKLNYWMYGKIIEYTKYKAYAEGILTVEVNPFMTSQICYRNELAGERFSPADIKGKSLIMFSDGSILNADFNGSMNLHRKFWGTFPSLKGRKIKEERKEIKKEIERFINKTLQQCRVAHIQDTVA
;
A
#
# COMPACT_ATOMS: atom_id res chain seq x y z
N MET A 1 18.05 25.77 -1.00
CA MET A 1 17.34 24.88 -1.95
C MET A 1 16.01 24.46 -1.31
N GLU A 2 14.89 24.81 -1.93
CA GLU A 2 13.51 24.68 -1.42
C GLU A 2 12.92 23.25 -1.38
N GLY A 3 13.74 22.20 -1.58
CA GLY A 3 13.27 20.81 -1.73
C GLY A 3 12.89 20.05 -0.44
N ASN A 4 12.93 20.69 0.73
CA ASN A 4 12.70 20.02 2.03
C ASN A 4 11.36 20.34 2.68
N LYS A 5 10.55 21.23 2.10
CA LYS A 5 9.26 21.61 2.69
C LYS A 5 8.13 20.81 2.06
N LEU A 6 7.39 20.08 2.89
CA LEU A 6 6.14 19.46 2.46
C LEU A 6 5.10 20.57 2.19
N ILE A 7 4.60 20.62 0.96
CA ILE A 7 3.58 21.60 0.54
C ILE A 7 2.18 21.02 0.78
N HIS A 8 1.95 19.78 0.35
CA HIS A 8 0.65 19.11 0.41
C HIS A 8 0.82 17.60 0.56
N ALA A 9 -0.11 16.95 1.26
CA ALA A 9 -0.19 15.50 1.34
C ALA A 9 -1.65 15.07 1.20
N GLU A 10 -1.91 14.15 0.27
CA GLU A 10 -3.25 13.64 0.00
C GLU A 10 -3.23 12.14 -0.24
N PHE A 11 -4.20 11.45 0.35
CA PHE A 11 -4.45 10.03 0.12
C PHE A 11 -5.53 9.87 -0.95
N ILE A 12 -5.23 9.10 -1.99
CA ILE A 12 -6.18 8.80 -3.06
C ILE A 12 -6.93 7.52 -2.69
N ASP A 13 -8.18 7.66 -2.27
CA ASP A 13 -9.09 6.53 -2.09
C ASP A 13 -9.63 6.02 -3.44
N THR A 14 -9.83 4.71 -3.52
CA THR A 14 -10.38 3.98 -4.67
C THR A 14 -11.78 3.41 -4.38
N ASN A 15 -12.47 3.91 -3.36
CA ASN A 15 -13.87 3.60 -3.03
C ASN A 15 -14.13 2.09 -2.87
N ASN A 16 -13.29 1.40 -2.08
CA ASN A 16 -13.44 -0.03 -1.77
C ASN A 16 -13.45 -0.98 -2.99
N ILE A 17 -12.84 -0.58 -4.11
CA ILE A 17 -12.77 -1.41 -5.32
C ILE A 17 -12.19 -2.80 -5.08
N ASP A 18 -11.24 -2.92 -4.15
CA ASP A 18 -10.62 -4.18 -3.78
C ASP A 18 -11.65 -5.17 -3.19
N GLU A 19 -12.61 -4.67 -2.40
CA GLU A 19 -13.67 -5.50 -1.84
C GLU A 19 -14.64 -5.96 -2.92
N ILE A 20 -15.06 -5.05 -3.80
CA ILE A 20 -15.96 -5.37 -4.92
C ILE A 20 -15.30 -6.41 -5.84
N ARG A 21 -14.03 -6.21 -6.17
CA ARG A 21 -13.22 -7.14 -6.96
C ARG A 21 -13.13 -8.50 -6.28
N TYR A 22 -12.86 -8.52 -4.98
CA TYR A 22 -12.77 -9.76 -4.20
C TYR A 22 -14.08 -10.55 -4.21
N LYS A 23 -15.23 -9.90 -4.02
CA LYS A 23 -16.56 -10.54 -4.11
C LYS A 23 -16.80 -11.18 -5.48
N ARG A 24 -16.44 -10.49 -6.56
CA ARG A 24 -16.58 -11.02 -7.93
C ARG A 24 -15.66 -12.22 -8.18
N LEU A 25 -14.43 -12.18 -7.68
CA LEU A 25 -13.48 -13.30 -7.81
C LEU A 25 -13.90 -14.54 -7.02
N ILE A 26 -14.53 -14.36 -5.86
CA ILE A 26 -15.16 -15.46 -5.11
C ILE A 26 -16.25 -16.11 -5.95
N LYS A 27 -17.13 -15.32 -6.58
CA LYS A 27 -18.21 -15.83 -7.42
C LYS A 27 -17.69 -16.67 -8.59
N ILE A 28 -16.66 -16.19 -9.28
CA ILE A 28 -15.98 -16.95 -10.35
C ILE A 28 -15.43 -18.26 -9.80
N THR A 29 -14.77 -18.24 -8.63
CA THR A 29 -14.21 -19.44 -8.00
C THR A 29 -15.31 -20.45 -7.64
N GLN A 30 -16.47 -19.99 -7.18
CA GLN A 30 -17.62 -20.84 -6.87
C GLN A 30 -18.21 -21.48 -8.13
N HIS A 31 -18.42 -20.70 -9.19
CA HIS A 31 -18.91 -21.22 -10.47
C HIS A 31 -17.98 -22.31 -11.01
N GLN A 32 -16.67 -22.06 -11.02
CA GLN A 32 -15.66 -23.03 -11.48
C GLN A 32 -15.63 -24.31 -10.63
N ARG A 33 -15.96 -24.23 -9.34
CA ARG A 33 -16.06 -25.42 -8.48
C ARG A 33 -17.27 -26.27 -8.83
N LEU A 34 -18.39 -25.65 -9.18
CA LEU A 34 -19.65 -26.33 -9.53
C LEU A 34 -19.61 -26.90 -10.95
N SER A 35 -19.06 -26.15 -11.91
CA SER A 35 -19.06 -26.51 -13.34
C SER A 35 -17.86 -27.37 -13.77
N GLY A 36 -16.88 -27.59 -12.90
CA GLY A 36 -15.62 -28.24 -13.26
C GLY A 36 -14.72 -27.39 -14.16
N LYS A 37 -13.67 -28.00 -14.72
CA LYS A 37 -12.74 -27.31 -15.65
C LYS A 37 -13.45 -27.04 -16.98
N PRO A 38 -13.45 -25.80 -17.49
CA PRO A 38 -13.99 -25.53 -18.81
C PRO A 38 -13.18 -26.25 -19.89
N THR A 39 -13.86 -26.61 -20.98
CA THR A 39 -13.20 -27.18 -22.17
C THR A 39 -12.16 -26.21 -22.72
N LYS A 40 -11.06 -26.74 -23.27
CA LYS A 40 -9.94 -25.94 -23.78
C LYS A 40 -10.47 -24.94 -24.83
N GLY A 41 -10.21 -23.65 -24.63
CA GLY A 41 -10.67 -22.56 -25.51
C GLY A 41 -12.02 -21.93 -25.12
N VAL A 42 -12.75 -22.50 -24.15
CA VAL A 42 -14.00 -21.91 -23.64
C VAL A 42 -13.71 -21.14 -22.35
N HIS A 43 -13.99 -19.84 -22.37
CA HIS A 43 -13.92 -19.01 -21.16
C HIS A 43 -15.27 -19.04 -20.43
N SER A 44 -15.28 -19.53 -19.18
CA SER A 44 -16.40 -19.33 -18.26
C SER A 44 -16.44 -17.89 -17.77
N ASP A 45 -17.60 -17.43 -17.28
CA ASP A 45 -17.71 -16.16 -16.56
C ASP A 45 -17.27 -14.91 -17.33
N LYS A 46 -17.35 -14.93 -18.67
CA LYS A 46 -16.90 -13.83 -19.54
C LYS A 46 -17.39 -12.45 -19.08
N LYS A 47 -18.66 -12.36 -18.66
CA LYS A 47 -19.26 -11.11 -18.14
C LYS A 47 -18.59 -10.62 -16.85
N LEU A 48 -18.32 -11.51 -15.90
CA LEU A 48 -17.65 -11.17 -14.64
C LEU A 48 -16.19 -10.77 -14.88
N TRP A 49 -15.47 -11.51 -15.73
CA TRP A 49 -14.11 -11.18 -16.11
C TRP A 49 -14.01 -9.82 -16.80
N LYS A 50 -14.88 -9.56 -17.79
CA LYS A 50 -14.98 -8.25 -18.45
C LYS A 50 -15.27 -7.14 -17.45
N SER A 51 -16.18 -7.39 -16.50
CA SER A 51 -16.53 -6.40 -15.47
C SER A 51 -15.36 -6.10 -14.52
N ILE A 52 -14.59 -7.11 -14.10
CA ILE A 52 -13.35 -6.93 -13.29
C ILE A 52 -12.31 -6.14 -14.09
N HIS A 53 -12.09 -6.50 -15.36
CA HIS A 53 -11.13 -5.83 -16.21
C HIS A 53 -11.48 -4.35 -16.40
N ASN A 54 -12.72 -4.06 -16.78
CA ASN A 54 -13.20 -2.70 -17.01
C ASN A 54 -13.08 -1.84 -15.74
N MET A 55 -13.50 -2.40 -14.59
CA MET A 55 -13.39 -1.74 -13.29
C MET A 55 -11.94 -1.39 -12.93
N ASN A 56 -11.03 -2.35 -13.09
CA ASN A 56 -9.61 -2.12 -12.82
C ASN A 56 -9.02 -1.08 -13.79
N ASN A 57 -9.44 -1.12 -15.06
CA ASN A 57 -8.97 -0.19 -16.07
C ASN A 57 -9.42 1.25 -15.81
N ASP A 58 -10.72 1.44 -15.58
CA ASP A 58 -11.32 2.72 -15.25
C ASP A 58 -10.67 3.35 -14.01
N THR A 59 -10.46 2.54 -12.99
CA THR A 59 -9.83 3.02 -11.74
C THR A 59 -8.38 3.40 -11.95
N ALA A 60 -7.61 2.61 -12.70
CA ALA A 60 -6.24 3.00 -13.04
C ALA A 60 -6.20 4.32 -13.83
N HIS A 61 -7.14 4.56 -14.76
CA HIS A 61 -7.22 5.84 -15.48
C HIS A 61 -7.58 7.01 -14.56
N LYS A 62 -8.55 6.83 -13.64
CA LYS A 62 -8.97 7.87 -12.70
C LYS A 62 -7.84 8.23 -11.73
N VAL A 63 -7.21 7.23 -11.12
CA VAL A 63 -6.08 7.42 -10.20
C VAL A 63 -4.91 8.09 -10.90
N SER A 64 -4.49 7.59 -12.07
CA SER A 64 -3.39 8.21 -12.82
C SER A 64 -3.69 9.66 -13.22
N ARG A 65 -4.91 9.99 -13.65
CA ARG A 65 -5.26 11.39 -13.95
C ARG A 65 -5.24 12.25 -12.71
N LYS A 66 -5.72 11.75 -11.56
CA LYS A 66 -5.66 12.47 -10.29
C LYS A 66 -4.23 12.77 -9.86
N ILE A 67 -3.30 11.81 -10.00
CA ILE A 67 -1.87 12.01 -9.71
C ILE A 67 -1.30 13.13 -10.61
N VAL A 68 -1.56 13.07 -11.91
CA VAL A 68 -1.07 14.09 -12.86
C VAL A 68 -1.67 15.47 -12.56
N ASN A 69 -2.98 15.56 -12.30
CA ASN A 69 -3.63 16.82 -11.97
C ASN A 69 -3.04 17.45 -10.70
N LEU A 70 -2.72 16.65 -9.67
CA LEU A 70 -2.05 17.14 -8.46
C LEU A 70 -0.64 17.65 -8.80
N ALA A 71 0.12 16.89 -9.58
CA ALA A 71 1.45 17.31 -10.00
C ALA A 71 1.42 18.63 -10.78
N THR A 72 0.47 18.78 -11.71
CA THR A 72 0.26 20.03 -12.46
C THR A 72 -0.16 21.18 -11.53
N ALA A 73 -1.13 20.97 -10.63
CA ALA A 73 -1.62 22.00 -9.72
C ALA A 73 -0.54 22.56 -8.79
N TYR A 74 0.44 21.75 -8.42
CA TYR A 74 1.59 22.14 -7.59
C TYR A 74 2.86 22.40 -8.40
N ASN A 75 2.78 22.52 -9.73
CA ASN A 75 3.92 22.78 -10.62
C ASN A 75 5.10 21.81 -10.45
N CYS A 76 4.81 20.53 -10.20
CA CYS A 76 5.82 19.50 -10.03
C CYS A 76 6.47 19.15 -11.37
N SER A 77 7.80 19.13 -11.42
CA SER A 77 8.56 18.68 -12.61
C SER A 77 8.72 17.16 -12.69
N VAL A 78 8.60 16.46 -11.55
CA VAL A 78 8.87 15.01 -11.45
C VAL A 78 7.83 14.32 -10.56
N ILE A 79 7.34 13.17 -10.99
CA ILE A 79 6.56 12.22 -10.19
C ILE A 79 7.42 10.98 -9.89
N ILE A 80 7.53 10.62 -8.61
CA ILE A 80 8.35 9.50 -8.16
C ILE A 80 7.44 8.32 -7.78
N PHE A 81 7.74 7.15 -8.35
CA PHE A 81 7.13 5.88 -7.98
C PHE A 81 8.15 4.97 -7.30
N GLU A 82 7.68 4.07 -6.43
CA GLU A 82 8.49 2.91 -6.05
C GLU A 82 8.75 2.05 -7.28
N LYS A 83 9.86 1.33 -7.33
CA LYS A 83 10.13 0.27 -8.31
C LYS A 83 9.79 -1.10 -7.71
N LEU A 84 8.55 -1.54 -7.87
CA LEU A 84 8.08 -2.82 -7.33
C LEU A 84 8.23 -3.93 -8.38
N SER A 85 9.45 -4.44 -8.52
CA SER A 85 9.73 -5.62 -9.35
C SER A 85 9.85 -6.89 -8.51
N GLY A 86 9.31 -8.01 -9.00
CA GLY A 86 9.70 -9.34 -8.50
C GLY A 86 8.90 -9.90 -7.31
N PHE A 87 7.76 -9.32 -6.94
CA PHE A 87 6.87 -9.94 -5.94
C PHE A 87 6.21 -11.21 -6.50
N LYS A 88 6.89 -12.35 -6.37
CA LYS A 88 6.28 -13.67 -6.55
C LYS A 88 5.78 -14.14 -5.20
N ALA A 89 4.47 -14.32 -5.08
CA ALA A 89 3.92 -14.84 -3.85
C ALA A 89 4.15 -16.36 -3.75
N GLU A 90 4.40 -16.83 -2.53
CA GLU A 90 4.79 -18.22 -2.26
C GLU A 90 3.69 -19.20 -2.65
N LYS A 91 4.05 -20.28 -3.36
CA LYS A 91 3.09 -21.19 -4.00
C LYS A 91 2.31 -22.11 -3.02
N LYS A 92 2.65 -22.15 -1.72
CA LYS A 92 2.33 -23.32 -0.86
C LYS A 92 1.37 -23.09 0.34
N GLN A 93 0.72 -21.93 0.49
CA GLN A 93 -0.19 -21.71 1.65
C GLN A 93 -1.59 -21.18 1.26
N SER A 94 -2.63 -21.56 2.03
CA SER A 94 -4.02 -21.09 1.82
C SER A 94 -4.16 -19.57 1.97
N ARG A 95 -3.44 -18.98 2.94
CA ARG A 95 -3.30 -17.52 3.11
C ARG A 95 -2.58 -16.88 1.92
N ALA A 96 -1.63 -17.59 1.32
CA ALA A 96 -0.97 -17.15 0.09
C ALA A 96 -1.96 -17.10 -1.07
N LYS A 97 -2.96 -18.00 -1.19
CA LYS A 97 -3.95 -17.94 -2.29
C LYS A 97 -4.72 -16.60 -2.35
N LYS A 98 -5.17 -16.07 -1.20
CA LYS A 98 -5.87 -14.77 -1.13
C LYS A 98 -4.92 -13.61 -1.44
N LEU A 99 -3.67 -13.69 -0.98
CA LEU A 99 -2.63 -12.70 -1.27
C LEU A 99 -2.25 -12.72 -2.77
N ASN A 100 -2.07 -13.90 -3.36
CA ASN A 100 -1.82 -14.13 -4.79
C ASN A 100 -2.92 -13.49 -5.62
N LEU A 101 -4.17 -13.70 -5.21
CA LEU A 101 -5.31 -13.10 -5.87
C LEU A 101 -5.22 -11.56 -5.85
N LYS A 102 -4.95 -10.97 -4.68
CA LYS A 102 -4.78 -9.51 -4.57
C LYS A 102 -3.65 -8.99 -5.46
N LEU A 103 -2.49 -9.65 -5.45
CA LEU A 103 -1.33 -9.26 -6.24
C LEU A 103 -1.58 -9.41 -7.75
N ASN A 104 -2.24 -10.48 -8.18
CA ASN A 104 -2.55 -10.72 -9.60
C ASN A 104 -3.48 -9.66 -10.19
N TYR A 105 -4.34 -9.04 -9.37
CA TYR A 105 -5.25 -7.98 -9.81
C TYR A 105 -4.84 -6.61 -9.30
N TRP A 106 -3.63 -6.47 -8.77
CA TRP A 106 -3.14 -5.20 -8.31
C TRP A 106 -2.86 -4.29 -9.51
N MET A 107 -3.45 -3.09 -9.48
CA MET A 107 -3.44 -2.16 -10.62
C MET A 107 -2.15 -1.33 -10.70
N TYR A 108 -1.17 -1.58 -9.84
CA TYR A 108 0.05 -0.77 -9.72
C TYR A 108 0.76 -0.55 -11.07
N GLY A 109 0.97 -1.62 -11.85
CA GLY A 109 1.59 -1.51 -13.17
C GLY A 109 0.81 -0.60 -14.13
N LYS A 110 -0.52 -0.75 -14.18
CA LYS A 110 -1.40 0.11 -14.99
C LYS A 110 -1.41 1.56 -14.53
N ILE A 111 -1.40 1.80 -13.21
CA ILE A 111 -1.37 3.16 -12.66
C ILE A 111 -0.08 3.86 -13.09
N ILE A 112 1.08 3.19 -12.98
CA ILE A 112 2.35 3.75 -13.43
C ILE A 112 2.33 4.00 -14.93
N GLU A 113 1.98 2.99 -15.72
CA GLU A 113 1.91 3.10 -17.19
C GLU A 113 1.02 4.27 -17.64
N TYR A 114 -0.16 4.38 -17.04
CA TYR A 114 -1.10 5.46 -17.38
C TYR A 114 -0.65 6.81 -16.87
N THR A 115 0.06 6.86 -15.75
CA THR A 115 0.64 8.10 -15.27
C THR A 115 1.79 8.55 -16.17
N LYS A 116 2.63 7.63 -16.66
CA LYS A 116 3.76 7.94 -17.55
C LYS A 116 3.34 8.72 -18.79
N TYR A 117 2.40 8.21 -19.58
CA TYR A 117 2.00 8.90 -20.81
C TYR A 117 1.22 10.19 -20.53
N LYS A 118 0.39 10.22 -19.46
CA LYS A 118 -0.37 11.43 -19.09
C LYS A 118 0.53 12.53 -18.56
N ALA A 119 1.51 12.19 -17.72
CA ALA A 119 2.48 13.13 -17.17
C ALA A 119 3.36 13.69 -18.29
N TYR A 120 3.83 12.84 -19.20
CA TYR A 120 4.61 13.25 -20.35
C TYR A 120 3.88 14.29 -21.22
N ALA A 121 2.57 14.09 -21.45
CA ALA A 121 1.75 15.04 -22.20
C ALA A 121 1.65 16.43 -21.51
N GLU A 122 1.84 16.50 -20.20
CA GLU A 122 1.84 17.74 -19.41
C GLU A 122 3.28 18.24 -19.13
N GLY A 123 4.31 17.66 -19.76
CA GLY A 123 5.71 18.03 -19.56
C GLY A 123 6.34 17.56 -18.24
N ILE A 124 5.71 16.60 -17.54
CA ILE A 124 6.15 16.11 -16.23
C ILE A 124 6.88 14.77 -16.40
N LEU A 125 8.06 14.65 -15.81
CA LEU A 125 8.85 13.41 -15.85
C LEU A 125 8.36 12.41 -14.78
N THR A 126 8.49 11.12 -15.07
CA THR A 126 8.22 10.06 -14.09
C THR A 126 9.47 9.24 -13.83
N VAL A 127 9.77 8.95 -12.57
CA VAL A 127 10.95 8.17 -12.17
C VAL A 127 10.53 7.03 -11.24
N GLU A 128 11.18 5.87 -11.38
CA GLU A 128 11.01 4.74 -10.47
C GLU A 128 12.25 4.58 -9.58
N VAL A 129 12.04 4.53 -8.27
CA VAL A 129 13.10 4.51 -7.25
C VAL A 129 13.06 3.21 -6.46
N ASN A 130 14.23 2.67 -6.10
CA ASN A 130 14.33 1.44 -5.31
C ASN A 130 13.66 1.60 -3.94
N PRO A 131 12.59 0.83 -3.63
CA PRO A 131 11.83 0.96 -2.38
C PRO A 131 12.51 0.31 -1.17
N PHE A 132 13.73 -0.20 -1.31
CA PHE A 132 14.44 -0.86 -0.22
C PHE A 132 14.52 0.05 1.02
N MET A 133 13.89 -0.39 2.11
CA MET A 133 13.81 0.27 3.43
C MET A 133 12.99 1.56 3.52
N THR A 134 12.33 2.01 2.43
CA THR A 134 11.47 3.22 2.47
C THR A 134 10.34 3.11 3.48
N SER A 135 9.85 1.88 3.70
CA SER A 135 8.73 1.57 4.58
C SER A 135 9.13 1.26 6.03
N GLN A 136 10.42 1.33 6.38
CA GLN A 136 10.98 0.83 7.66
C GLN A 136 11.82 1.86 8.41
N ILE A 137 12.06 3.02 7.82
CA ILE A 137 12.93 4.06 8.39
C ILE A 137 12.11 5.32 8.58
N CYS A 138 12.29 6.02 9.68
CA CYS A 138 11.60 7.29 9.90
C CYS A 138 12.13 8.35 8.94
N TYR A 139 11.23 9.01 8.21
CA TYR A 139 11.64 10.09 7.31
C TYR A 139 12.22 11.31 8.05
N ARG A 140 11.90 11.47 9.35
CA ARG A 140 12.31 12.62 10.17
C ARG A 140 13.67 12.43 10.84
N ASN A 141 13.89 11.28 11.46
CA ASN A 141 15.02 11.03 12.35
C ASN A 141 15.77 9.72 12.06
N GLU A 142 15.47 9.05 10.94
CA GLU A 142 16.19 7.89 10.43
C GLU A 142 16.17 6.64 11.32
N LEU A 143 15.35 6.65 12.37
CA LEU A 143 15.17 5.51 13.27
C LEU A 143 14.50 4.34 12.54
N ALA A 144 14.89 3.13 12.92
CA ALA A 144 14.17 1.93 12.50
C ALA A 144 12.74 1.94 13.04
N GLY A 145 11.82 1.42 12.23
CA GLY A 145 10.41 1.31 12.60
C GLY A 145 9.81 -0.03 12.20
N GLU A 146 8.74 -0.39 12.88
CA GLU A 146 7.93 -1.57 12.60
C GLU A 146 6.48 -1.18 12.31
N ARG A 147 5.98 -1.66 11.17
CA ARG A 147 4.60 -1.42 10.77
C ARG A 147 3.61 -2.25 11.60
N PHE A 148 2.51 -1.63 12.01
CA PHE A 148 1.42 -2.26 12.73
C PHE A 148 0.06 -1.64 12.36
N SER A 149 -1.00 -2.28 12.85
CA SER A 149 -2.35 -1.74 12.91
C SER A 149 -3.02 -2.30 14.16
N PRO A 150 -3.95 -1.56 14.79
CA PRO A 150 -4.85 -2.11 15.79
C PRO A 150 -5.59 -3.36 15.28
N ALA A 151 -6.02 -4.24 16.19
CA ALA A 151 -6.58 -5.55 15.87
C ALA A 151 -7.75 -5.49 14.86
N ASP A 152 -8.57 -4.45 14.93
CA ASP A 152 -9.78 -4.30 14.11
C ASP A 152 -9.51 -3.68 12.73
N ILE A 153 -8.30 -3.17 12.50
CA ILE A 153 -7.92 -2.53 11.25
C ILE A 153 -7.16 -3.53 10.37
N LYS A 154 -7.74 -3.85 9.21
CA LYS A 154 -7.08 -4.70 8.22
C LYS A 154 -5.90 -3.97 7.58
N GLY A 155 -4.71 -4.55 7.69
CA GLY A 155 -3.50 -4.04 7.05
C GLY A 155 -2.44 -3.69 8.09
N LYS A 156 -1.46 -2.87 7.67
CA LYS A 156 -0.45 -2.28 8.54
C LYS A 156 -0.25 -0.82 8.11
N SER A 157 -1.21 0.02 8.47
CA SER A 157 -1.31 1.42 8.05
C SER A 157 -0.46 2.36 8.90
N LEU A 158 -0.01 1.91 10.08
CA LEU A 158 0.83 2.68 10.99
C LEU A 158 2.23 2.09 11.07
N ILE A 159 3.18 2.91 11.50
CA ILE A 159 4.55 2.53 11.84
C ILE A 159 4.94 3.16 13.16
N MET A 160 5.49 2.37 14.07
CA MET A 160 6.08 2.83 15.33
C MET A 160 7.60 2.79 15.21
N PHE A 161 8.28 3.78 15.77
CA PHE A 161 9.74 3.88 15.81
C PHE A 161 10.27 3.67 17.23
N SER A 162 11.59 3.52 17.38
CA SER A 162 12.24 3.26 18.67
C SER A 162 12.14 4.39 19.68
N ASP A 163 11.74 5.59 19.25
CA ASP A 163 11.45 6.73 20.12
C ASP A 163 9.97 6.78 20.57
N GLY A 164 9.18 5.75 20.23
CA GLY A 164 7.75 5.66 20.53
C GLY A 164 6.86 6.47 19.57
N SER A 165 7.42 7.23 18.63
CA SER A 165 6.62 7.99 17.67
C SER A 165 5.88 7.08 16.70
N ILE A 166 4.66 7.49 16.32
CA ILE A 166 3.79 6.74 15.41
C ILE A 166 3.45 7.60 14.20
N LEU A 167 3.60 7.05 12.99
CA LEU A 167 3.26 7.73 11.73
C LEU A 167 2.38 6.86 10.84
N ASN A 168 1.71 7.49 9.86
CA ASN A 168 1.14 6.77 8.74
C ASN A 168 2.28 6.16 7.89
N ALA A 169 2.17 4.85 7.64
CA ALA A 169 3.24 4.07 7.05
C ALA A 169 3.49 4.37 5.57
N ASP A 170 2.44 4.75 4.83
CA ASP A 170 2.51 5.04 3.39
C ASP A 170 2.97 6.48 3.15
N PHE A 171 2.57 7.42 4.02
CA PHE A 171 3.15 8.76 4.06
C PHE A 171 4.65 8.71 4.36
N ASN A 172 5.07 7.94 5.38
CA ASN A 172 6.49 7.74 5.68
C ASN A 172 7.25 7.14 4.48
N GLY A 173 6.64 6.14 3.81
CA GLY A 173 7.20 5.55 2.59
C GLY A 173 7.40 6.58 1.47
N SER A 174 6.39 7.43 1.24
CA SER A 174 6.42 8.48 0.22
C SER A 174 7.49 9.53 0.50
N MET A 175 7.63 9.97 1.74
CA MET A 175 8.70 10.90 2.15
C MET A 175 10.09 10.28 1.97
N ASN A 176 10.25 8.99 2.26
CA ASN A 176 11.53 8.33 2.05
C ASN A 176 11.87 8.09 0.57
N LEU A 177 10.88 7.94 -0.30
CA LEU A 177 11.11 7.91 -1.75
C LEU A 177 11.67 9.24 -2.25
N HIS A 178 11.09 10.35 -1.79
CA HIS A 178 11.62 11.69 -2.05
C HIS A 178 13.09 11.80 -1.60
N ARG A 179 13.39 11.38 -0.37
CA ARG A 179 14.77 11.37 0.15
C ARG A 179 15.72 10.51 -0.67
N LYS A 180 15.27 9.35 -1.17
CA LYS A 180 16.10 8.50 -2.05
C LYS A 180 16.36 9.14 -3.40
N PHE A 181 15.35 9.77 -3.99
CA PHE A 181 15.49 10.50 -5.25
C PHE A 181 16.50 11.65 -5.10
N TRP A 182 16.46 12.35 -3.96
CA TRP A 182 17.35 13.48 -3.66
C TRP A 182 18.71 13.09 -3.03
N GLY A 183 18.99 11.80 -2.86
CA GLY A 183 20.25 11.31 -2.27
C GLY A 183 20.43 11.59 -0.77
N THR A 184 19.38 11.98 -0.04
CA THR A 184 19.42 12.27 1.41
C THR A 184 18.94 11.10 2.27
N PHE A 185 18.68 9.94 1.66
CA PHE A 185 18.30 8.73 2.39
C PHE A 185 19.54 8.06 3.00
N PRO A 186 19.50 7.64 4.27
CA PRO A 186 20.69 7.15 4.97
C PRO A 186 21.24 5.85 4.37
N SER A 187 22.54 5.66 4.53
CA SER A 187 23.19 4.36 4.30
C SER A 187 22.96 3.48 5.54
N LEU A 188 22.37 2.31 5.33
CA LEU A 188 21.82 1.51 6.41
C LEU A 188 22.55 0.18 6.55
N LYS A 189 22.97 -0.15 7.78
CA LYS A 189 23.52 -1.47 8.14
C LYS A 189 22.38 -2.41 8.54
N GLY A 190 21.99 -3.31 7.65
CA GLY A 190 20.80 -4.17 7.81
C GLY A 190 20.75 -5.06 9.06
N ARG A 191 21.89 -5.37 9.70
CA ARG A 191 21.95 -6.18 10.93
C ARG A 191 21.39 -5.43 12.14
N LYS A 192 21.89 -4.21 12.39
CA LYS A 192 21.47 -3.33 13.50
C LYS A 192 19.97 -3.07 13.47
N ILE A 193 19.44 -2.79 12.28
CA ILE A 193 18.02 -2.47 12.07
C ILE A 193 17.11 -3.67 12.38
N LYS A 194 17.57 -4.90 12.11
CA LYS A 194 16.80 -6.11 12.45
C LYS A 194 16.66 -6.29 13.96
N GLU A 195 17.69 -5.94 14.73
CA GLU A 195 17.70 -6.05 16.19
C GLU A 195 16.78 -5.00 16.81
N GLU A 196 16.92 -3.73 16.41
CA GLU A 196 16.05 -2.64 16.85
C GLU A 196 14.56 -2.95 16.60
N ARG A 197 14.23 -3.46 15.41
CA ARG A 197 12.84 -3.82 15.06
C ARG A 197 12.26 -4.94 15.92
N LYS A 198 13.08 -5.87 16.43
CA LYS A 198 12.58 -6.90 17.35
C LYS A 198 12.09 -6.30 18.66
N GLU A 199 12.76 -5.25 19.14
CA GLU A 199 12.35 -4.58 20.37
C GLU A 199 11.09 -3.74 20.15
N ILE A 200 11.02 -2.99 19.05
CA ILE A 200 9.83 -2.21 18.67
C ILE A 200 8.60 -3.11 18.54
N LYS A 201 8.75 -4.35 18.03
CA LYS A 201 7.63 -5.31 17.97
C LYS A 201 7.03 -5.61 19.34
N LYS A 202 7.87 -5.81 20.36
CA LYS A 202 7.41 -6.05 21.73
C LYS A 202 6.69 -4.83 22.28
N GLU A 203 7.19 -3.64 21.96
CA GLU A 203 6.57 -2.38 22.38
C GLU A 203 5.20 -2.17 21.73
N ILE A 204 5.07 -2.44 20.43
CA ILE A 204 3.79 -2.45 19.71
C ILE A 204 2.80 -3.41 20.37
N GLU A 205 3.22 -4.63 20.72
CA GLU A 205 2.36 -5.60 21.39
C GLU A 205 1.87 -5.08 22.75
N ARG A 206 2.76 -4.49 23.56
CA ARG A 206 2.38 -3.84 24.82
C ARG A 206 1.39 -2.70 24.59
N PHE A 207 1.64 -1.84 23.59
CA PHE A 207 0.79 -0.70 23.25
C PHE A 207 -0.62 -1.13 22.82
N ILE A 208 -0.73 -2.13 21.94
CA ILE A 208 -2.02 -2.67 21.48
C ILE A 208 -2.79 -3.27 22.67
N ASN A 209 -2.13 -4.06 23.51
CA ASN A 209 -2.76 -4.68 24.67
C ASN A 209 -3.27 -3.65 25.69
N LYS A 210 -2.48 -2.60 25.96
CA LYS A 210 -2.89 -1.50 26.83
C LYS A 210 -4.11 -0.77 26.28
N THR A 211 -4.12 -0.49 24.97
CA THR A 211 -5.23 0.20 24.30
C THR A 211 -6.51 -0.63 24.37
N LEU A 212 -6.43 -1.94 24.11
CA LEU A 212 -7.58 -2.86 24.23
C LEU A 212 -8.11 -2.94 25.68
N GLN A 213 -7.22 -2.93 26.66
CA GLN A 213 -7.61 -2.96 28.07
C GLN A 213 -8.34 -1.67 28.48
N GLN A 214 -7.84 -0.50 28.05
CA GLN A 214 -8.51 0.79 28.28
C GLN A 214 -9.89 0.86 27.61
N CYS A 215 -10.04 0.41 26.36
CA CYS A 215 -11.34 0.37 25.69
C CYS A 215 -12.35 -0.57 26.37
N ARG A 216 -11.90 -1.70 26.93
CA ARG A 216 -12.76 -2.62 27.69
C ARG A 216 -13.26 -2.02 29.01
N VAL A 217 -12.39 -1.28 29.72
CA VAL A 217 -12.77 -0.59 30.97
C VAL A 217 -13.77 0.53 30.69
N ALA A 218 -13.59 1.31 29.62
CA ALA A 218 -14.53 2.36 29.21
C ALA A 218 -15.92 1.78 28.85
N HIS A 219 -15.97 0.68 28.08
CA HIS A 219 -17.24 0.03 27.74
C HIS A 219 -18.01 -0.53 28.94
N ILE A 220 -17.31 -1.02 29.97
CA ILE A 220 -17.95 -1.46 31.22
C ILE A 220 -18.58 -0.27 31.94
N GLN A 221 -17.94 0.90 32.00
CA GLN A 221 -18.51 2.07 32.67
C GLN A 221 -19.76 2.62 31.97
N ASP A 222 -19.84 2.53 30.63
CA ASP A 222 -21.00 2.98 29.85
C ASP A 222 -22.19 1.99 29.87
N THR A 223 -22.05 0.78 30.44
CA THR A 223 -23.12 -0.23 30.52
C THR A 223 -23.71 -0.40 31.91
N VAL A 224 -23.17 0.26 32.93
CA VAL A 224 -23.69 0.25 34.31
C VAL A 224 -24.26 1.61 34.73
N ALA A 225 -24.66 2.45 33.76
CA ALA A 225 -25.33 3.73 33.97
C ALA A 225 -26.76 3.69 33.42
#